data_AF-H0YHL1-F1
#
_entry.id   AF-H0YHL1-F1
#
_cell.length_a   1.000
_cell.length_b   1.000
_cell.length_c   1.000
_cell.angle_alpha   90.00
_cell.angle_beta   90.00
_cell.angle_gamma   90.00
#
_symmetry.space_group_name_H-M   'P 1'
#
loop_
_entity.id
_entity.type
_entity.pdbx_description
1 polymer ?
#
loop_
_entity_poly.entity_id
_entity_poly.type
_entity_poly.pdbx_seq_one_letter_code
_entity_poly.pdbx_strand_id
1 'polypeptide(L)'
;EELTSTSVEHIIVNPNAAYDKFKDKRVGTKGLDFSDRIGKTKRTGYESGEYEMLGEGLGVKETPQQKYQRLLHEVQELTTEVEKIKNPLSAGLQGACLMETVELLQAKVSALDLAVLDQVEARLQSVL
;
A
#
# COMPACT_ATOMS: atom_id res chain seq x y z
N GLU A 1 15.07 17.31 -41.53
CA GLU A 1 14.47 16.01 -41.16
C GLU A 1 14.68 15.81 -39.66
N GLU A 2 13.77 16.25 -38.81
CA GLU A 2 13.91 16.15 -37.33
C GLU A 2 12.83 15.24 -36.69
N LEU A 3 11.91 14.71 -37.50
CA LEU A 3 10.76 13.91 -37.04
C LEU A 3 10.91 12.40 -37.31
N THR A 4 12.08 11.95 -37.74
CA THR A 4 12.34 10.55 -38.14
C THR A 4 13.48 9.96 -37.33
N SER A 5 13.48 10.21 -36.01
CA SER A 5 14.42 9.58 -35.09
C SER A 5 13.99 8.15 -34.81
N THR A 6 14.89 7.18 -34.94
CA THR A 6 14.62 5.77 -34.63
C THR A 6 14.57 5.46 -33.13
N SER A 7 15.08 6.38 -32.30
CA SER A 7 15.14 6.24 -30.84
C SER A 7 14.02 6.99 -30.11
N VAL A 8 13.11 7.66 -30.83
CA VAL A 8 12.04 8.48 -30.23
C VAL A 8 10.70 8.04 -30.81
N GLU A 9 9.76 7.69 -29.92
CA GLU A 9 8.39 7.41 -30.30
C GLU A 9 7.58 8.72 -30.40
N HIS A 10 6.96 8.94 -31.56
CA HIS A 10 6.12 10.11 -31.79
C HIS A 10 4.65 9.74 -31.58
N ILE A 11 4.12 10.11 -30.41
CA ILE A 11 2.71 9.87 -30.07
C ILE A 11 1.85 10.99 -30.67
N ILE A 12 0.91 10.62 -31.53
CA ILE A 12 -0.06 11.55 -32.10
C ILE A 12 -1.08 11.89 -31.02
N VAL A 13 -1.13 13.16 -30.62
CA VAL A 13 -2.14 13.66 -29.68
C VAL A 13 -3.43 13.93 -30.44
N ASN A 14 -4.49 13.18 -30.10
CA ASN A 14 -5.84 13.45 -30.57
C ASN A 14 -6.65 14.16 -29.46
N PRO A 15 -6.90 15.47 -29.57
CA PRO A 15 -7.58 16.23 -28.52
C PRO A 15 -9.01 15.75 -28.24
N ASN A 16 -9.73 15.31 -29.28
CA ASN A 16 -11.11 14.86 -29.15
C ASN A 16 -11.18 13.52 -28.39
N ALA A 17 -10.32 12.57 -28.78
CA ALA A 17 -10.23 11.28 -28.08
C ALA A 17 -9.71 11.44 -26.64
N ALA A 18 -8.78 12.37 -26.41
CA ALA A 18 -8.30 12.69 -25.07
C ALA A 18 -9.44 13.27 -24.21
N TYR A 19 -10.21 14.23 -24.73
CA TYR A 19 -11.35 14.79 -24.01
C TYR A 19 -12.36 13.70 -23.61
N ASP A 20 -12.77 12.85 -24.55
CA ASP A 20 -13.74 11.77 -24.28
C ASP A 20 -13.24 10.76 -23.24
N LYS A 21 -11.92 10.50 -23.19
CA LYS A 21 -11.33 9.59 -22.19
C LYS A 21 -11.41 10.13 -20.76
N PHE A 22 -11.42 11.45 -20.57
CA PHE A 22 -11.35 12.09 -19.25
C PHE A 22 -12.60 12.87 -18.86
N LYS A 23 -13.56 13.10 -19.76
CA LYS A 23 -14.75 13.94 -19.52
C LYS A 23 -15.59 13.55 -18.31
N ASP A 24 -15.65 12.26 -17.98
CA ASP A 24 -16.43 11.74 -16.85
C ASP A 24 -15.59 11.56 -15.57
N LYS A 25 -14.27 11.75 -15.66
CA LYS A 25 -13.39 11.69 -14.50
C LYS A 25 -13.44 13.02 -13.72
N ARG A 26 -13.31 12.94 -12.41
CA ARG A 26 -13.28 14.10 -11.50
C ARG A 26 -12.05 14.01 -10.63
N VAL A 27 -11.54 15.17 -10.20
CA VAL A 27 -10.39 15.27 -9.31
C VAL A 27 -10.88 15.69 -7.93
N GLY A 28 -10.53 14.91 -6.90
CA GLY A 28 -10.79 15.27 -5.51
C GLY A 28 -9.86 16.40 -5.08
N THR A 29 -10.42 17.44 -4.45
CA THR A 29 -9.67 18.63 -4.01
C THR A 29 -9.62 18.80 -2.49
N LYS A 30 -10.14 17.81 -1.75
CA LYS A 30 -10.16 17.84 -0.28
C LYS A 30 -8.73 17.61 0.25
N GLY A 31 -8.26 18.45 1.16
CA GLY A 31 -6.96 18.30 1.81
C GLY A 31 -5.74 18.72 0.99
N LEU A 32 -5.92 19.28 -0.22
CA LEU A 32 -4.82 19.75 -1.06
C LEU A 32 -4.17 20.99 -0.46
N ASP A 33 -2.90 20.88 -0.07
CA ASP A 33 -2.10 22.04 0.33
C ASP A 33 -0.66 21.91 -0.17
N PHE A 34 -0.33 22.73 -1.17
CA PHE A 34 0.99 22.82 -1.81
C PHE A 34 1.94 23.80 -1.12
N SER A 35 1.53 24.40 0.00
CA SER A 35 2.43 25.25 0.78
C SER A 35 3.36 24.35 1.59
N ASP A 36 4.65 24.42 1.25
CA ASP A 36 5.76 23.82 1.99
C ASP A 36 5.84 24.43 3.38
N ARG A 37 4.99 23.96 4.29
CA ARG A 37 5.16 24.17 5.74
C ARG A 37 5.91 22.95 6.26
N ILE A 38 7.00 23.18 6.98
CA ILE A 38 7.76 22.13 7.65
C ILE A 38 6.85 21.55 8.75
N GLY A 39 6.24 20.41 8.47
CA GLY A 39 5.39 19.64 9.39
C GLY A 39 5.89 18.19 9.48
N LYS A 40 5.51 17.50 10.56
CA LYS A 40 5.93 16.10 10.80
C LYS A 40 5.30 15.09 9.84
N THR A 41 4.19 15.45 9.20
CA THR A 41 3.44 14.61 8.26
C THR A 41 3.76 15.04 6.84
N LYS A 42 4.08 14.09 5.94
CA LYS A 42 4.15 14.38 4.50
C LYS A 42 2.80 14.93 4.05
N ARG A 43 2.78 16.18 3.62
CA ARG A 43 1.59 16.78 3.03
C ARG A 43 1.64 16.48 1.53
N THR A 44 1.22 15.26 1.18
CA THR A 44 1.13 14.86 -0.24
C THR A 44 -0.05 15.61 -0.87
N GLY A 45 0.13 16.06 -2.11
CA GLY A 45 -0.90 16.75 -2.89
C GLY A 45 -2.15 15.89 -3.09
N TYR A 46 -2.35 15.28 -4.26
CA TYR A 46 -3.51 14.41 -4.48
C TYR A 46 -3.52 13.26 -3.46
N GLU A 47 -4.72 12.96 -2.98
CA GLU A 47 -4.99 12.03 -1.89
C GLU A 47 -4.24 10.72 -2.12
N SER A 48 -3.46 10.32 -1.11
CA SER A 48 -2.69 9.09 -1.14
C SER A 48 -3.67 7.92 -1.22
N GLY A 49 -3.40 6.99 -2.14
CA GLY A 49 -4.28 5.85 -2.37
C GLY A 49 -4.38 4.93 -1.15
N GLU A 50 -5.29 3.96 -1.23
CA GLU A 50 -5.62 2.93 -0.21
C GLU A 50 -4.45 2.03 0.22
N TYR A 51 -3.23 2.31 -0.25
CA TYR A 51 -2.02 1.53 -0.05
C TYR A 51 -0.91 2.32 0.68
N GLU A 52 -1.18 3.54 1.16
CA GLU A 52 -0.18 4.29 1.93
C GLU A 52 -0.08 3.76 3.36
N MET A 53 1.04 3.11 3.67
CA MET A 53 1.41 2.75 5.04
C MET A 53 1.77 4.02 5.81
N LEU A 54 1.16 4.22 6.99
CA LEU A 54 1.52 5.32 7.88
C LEU A 54 2.98 5.16 8.30
N GLY A 55 3.77 6.22 8.14
CA GLY A 55 5.13 6.29 8.68
C GLY A 55 5.15 6.14 10.20
N GLU A 56 6.16 5.44 10.69
CA GLU A 56 6.37 5.19 12.12
C GLU A 56 6.48 6.53 12.90
N GLY A 57 5.73 6.67 14.00
CA GLY A 57 5.77 7.87 14.86
C GLY A 57 4.82 9.02 14.48
N LEU A 58 3.89 8.83 13.54
CA LEU A 58 2.94 9.88 13.11
C LEU A 58 1.82 10.20 14.13
N GLY A 59 1.66 9.42 15.20
CA GLY A 59 0.64 9.67 16.24
C GLY A 59 -0.81 9.51 15.78
N VAL A 60 -1.03 9.13 14.51
CA VAL A 60 -2.35 8.80 13.94
C VAL A 60 -2.57 7.30 14.07
N LYS A 61 -3.74 6.90 14.58
CA LYS A 61 -4.12 5.50 14.71
C LYS A 61 -4.44 4.92 13.34
N GLU A 62 -3.84 3.78 12.99
CA GLU A 62 -4.07 3.07 11.73
C GLU A 62 -5.56 2.73 11.53
N THR A 63 -6.02 2.79 10.28
CA THR A 63 -7.31 2.19 9.92
C THR A 63 -7.23 0.66 9.94
N PRO A 64 -8.35 -0.06 10.08
CA PRO A 64 -8.36 -1.51 10.01
C PRO A 64 -7.74 -2.08 8.72
N GLN A 65 -7.98 -1.42 7.58
CA GLN A 65 -7.42 -1.82 6.28
C GLN A 65 -5.90 -1.61 6.24
N GLN A 66 -5.41 -0.45 6.69
CA GLN A 66 -3.98 -0.16 6.78
C GLN A 66 -3.25 -1.16 7.69
N LYS A 67 -3.86 -1.49 8.83
CA LYS A 67 -3.32 -2.48 9.77
C LYS A 67 -3.23 -3.87 9.14
N TYR A 68 -4.22 -4.26 8.35
CA TYR A 68 -4.20 -5.54 7.63
C TYR A 68 -3.02 -5.59 6.64
N GLN A 69 -2.84 -4.56 5.82
CA GLN A 69 -1.76 -4.50 4.84
C GLN A 69 -0.38 -4.55 5.52
N ARG A 70 -0.19 -3.81 6.62
CA ARG A 70 1.05 -3.87 7.40
C ARG A 70 1.31 -5.28 7.95
N LEU A 71 0.30 -5.90 8.58
CA LEU A 71 0.43 -7.26 9.12
C LEU A 71 0.75 -8.29 8.03
N LEU A 72 0.18 -8.15 6.83
CA LEU A 72 0.50 -9.01 5.69
C LEU A 72 1.98 -8.91 5.32
N HIS A 73 2.51 -7.69 5.24
CA HIS A 73 3.91 -7.44 4.96
C HIS A 73 4.83 -7.95 6.07
N GLU A 74 4.52 -7.66 7.33
CA GLU A 74 5.31 -8.08 8.49
C GLU A 74 5.40 -9.61 8.61
N VAL A 75 4.29 -10.34 8.39
CA VAL A 75 4.32 -11.81 8.43
C VAL A 75 5.12 -12.39 7.27
N GLN A 76 5.05 -11.79 6.08
CA GLN A 76 5.85 -12.22 4.92
C GLN A 76 7.35 -11.99 5.15
N GLU A 77 7.72 -10.84 5.71
CA GLU A 77 9.10 -10.54 6.09
C GLU A 77 9.60 -11.51 7.16
N LEU A 78 8.81 -11.74 8.21
CA LEU A 78 9.14 -12.70 9.27
C LEU A 78 9.32 -14.12 8.73
N THR A 79 8.46 -14.55 7.79
CA THR A 79 8.61 -15.85 7.11
C THR A 79 9.97 -15.94 6.42
N THR A 80 10.33 -14.88 5.69
CA THR A 80 11.62 -14.81 4.97
C THR A 80 12.81 -14.82 5.93
N GLU A 81 12.72 -14.14 7.07
CA GLU A 81 13.77 -14.12 8.09
C GLU A 81 13.92 -15.49 8.76
N VAL A 82 12.82 -16.14 9.14
CA VAL A 82 12.84 -17.47 9.75
C VAL A 82 13.41 -18.51 8.80
N GLU A 83 13.07 -18.46 7.51
CA GLU A 83 13.68 -19.31 6.48
C GLU A 83 15.20 -19.05 6.36
N LYS A 84 15.62 -17.78 6.36
CA LYS A 84 17.04 -17.40 6.33
C LYS A 84 17.80 -17.88 7.56
N ILE A 85 17.18 -17.90 8.74
CA ILE A 85 17.78 -18.34 10.01
C ILE A 85 17.79 -19.88 10.13
N LYS A 86 16.80 -20.56 9.56
CA LYS A 86 16.73 -22.03 9.50
C LYS A 86 17.86 -22.63 8.66
N ASN A 87 18.27 -21.96 7.58
CA ASN A 87 19.37 -22.41 6.71
C ASN A 87 20.74 -22.57 7.42
N PRO A 88 21.18 -21.68 8.32
CA PRO A 88 22.41 -21.84 9.11
C PRO A 88 22.26 -22.63 10.42
N LEU A 89 21.04 -22.95 10.89
CA LEU A 89 20.79 -23.59 12.20
C LEU A 89 19.95 -24.86 12.06
N SER A 90 20.47 -25.89 11.38
CA SER A 90 19.84 -27.22 11.35
C SER A 90 20.03 -28.05 12.63
N ALA A 91 20.59 -27.48 13.71
CA ALA A 91 21.03 -28.22 14.90
C ALA A 91 20.20 -28.02 16.18
N GLY A 92 19.05 -27.32 16.13
CA GLY A 92 18.20 -27.12 17.31
C GLY A 92 16.73 -27.35 17.01
N LEU A 93 16.08 -28.20 17.82
CA LEU A 93 14.65 -28.56 17.79
C LEU A 93 13.68 -27.35 17.77
N GLN A 94 14.17 -26.12 17.99
CA GLN A 94 13.40 -24.87 17.98
C GLN A 94 13.04 -24.35 16.57
N GLY A 95 13.88 -24.58 15.55
CA GLY A 95 13.69 -23.96 14.23
C GLY A 95 12.46 -24.48 13.47
N ALA A 96 12.10 -25.75 13.67
CA ALA A 96 10.91 -26.35 13.09
C ALA A 96 9.61 -25.86 13.76
N CYS A 97 9.61 -25.66 15.09
CA CYS A 97 8.42 -25.17 15.79
C CYS A 97 8.11 -23.70 15.47
N LEU A 98 9.14 -22.90 15.18
CA LEU A 98 8.96 -21.50 14.79
C LEU A 98 8.31 -21.37 13.41
N MET A 99 8.72 -22.21 12.45
CA MET A 99 8.10 -22.20 11.11
C MET A 99 6.60 -22.52 11.18
N GLU A 100 6.23 -23.54 11.96
CA GLU A 100 4.82 -23.93 12.15
C GLU A 100 3.99 -22.77 12.75
N THR A 101 4.57 -22.00 13.69
CA THR A 101 3.88 -20.83 14.24
C THR A 101 3.72 -19.69 13.23
N VAL A 102 4.71 -19.48 12.35
CA VAL A 102 4.63 -18.45 11.30
C VAL A 102 3.60 -18.82 10.23
N GLU A 103 3.53 -20.10 9.85
CA GLU A 103 2.51 -20.60 8.93
C GLU A 103 1.08 -20.41 9.49
N LEU A 104 0.89 -20.66 10.79
CA LEU A 104 -0.38 -20.39 11.46
C LEU A 104 -0.74 -18.90 11.47
N LEU A 105 0.25 -18.02 11.68
CA LEU A 105 0.05 -16.57 11.62
C LEU A 105 -0.33 -16.12 10.20
N GLN A 106 0.35 -16.65 9.18
CA GLN A 106 0.03 -16.37 7.78
C GLN A 106 -1.40 -16.79 7.44
N ALA A 107 -1.82 -17.99 7.86
CA ALA A 107 -3.19 -18.46 7.65
C ALA A 107 -4.23 -17.56 8.33
N LYS A 108 -3.93 -17.07 9.55
CA LYS A 108 -4.80 -16.15 10.28
C LYS A 108 -4.90 -14.79 9.62
N VAL A 109 -3.79 -14.24 9.11
CA VAL A 109 -3.80 -12.96 8.39
C VAL A 109 -4.54 -13.11 7.08
N SER A 110 -4.27 -14.14 6.28
CA SER A 110 -4.98 -14.38 5.01
C SER A 110 -6.47 -14.67 5.18
N ALA A 111 -6.92 -15.08 6.37
CA ALA A 111 -8.34 -15.28 6.68
C ALA A 111 -9.10 -13.97 6.97
N LEU A 112 -8.38 -12.84 7.11
CA LEU A 112 -9.01 -11.52 7.23
C LEU A 112 -9.57 -11.12 5.85
N ASP A 113 -10.89 -10.94 5.79
CA ASP A 113 -11.58 -10.56 4.56
C ASP A 113 -11.48 -9.05 4.32
N LEU A 114 -10.82 -8.66 3.24
CA LEU A 114 -10.70 -7.28 2.78
C LEU A 114 -12.06 -6.60 2.62
N ALA A 115 -13.09 -7.30 2.13
CA ALA A 115 -14.41 -6.71 1.93
C ALA A 115 -15.10 -6.36 3.26
N VAL A 116 -14.86 -7.15 4.31
CA VAL A 116 -15.36 -6.86 5.66
C VAL A 116 -14.62 -5.67 6.27
N LEU A 117 -13.30 -5.59 6.04
CA LEU A 117 -12.49 -4.46 6.50
C LEU A 117 -12.92 -3.14 5.84
N ASP A 118 -13.16 -3.14 4.52
CA ASP A 118 -13.66 -1.99 3.78
C ASP A 118 -15.05 -1.54 4.29
N GLN A 119 -15.94 -2.50 4.54
CA GLN A 119 -17.27 -2.20 5.10
C GLN A 119 -17.16 -1.56 6.49
N VAL A 120 -16.27 -2.08 7.35
CA VAL A 120 -16.04 -1.51 8.68
C VAL A 120 -15.42 -0.11 8.59
N GLU A 121 -14.48 0.10 7.67
CA GLU A 121 -13.85 1.39 7.43
C GLU A 121 -14.86 2.43 6.94
N ALA A 122 -15.69 2.09 5.95
CA ALA A 122 -16.77 2.96 5.45
C ALA A 122 -17.74 3.37 6.57
N ARG A 123 -18.07 2.43 7.48
CA ARG A 123 -18.91 2.73 8.65
C ARG A 123 -18.24 3.66 9.66
N LEU A 124 -16.93 3.50 9.88
CA LEU A 124 -16.16 4.38 10.77
C LEU A 124 -16.05 5.79 10.20
N GLN A 125 -15.78 5.91 8.89
CA GLN A 125 -15.70 7.20 8.20
C GLN A 125 -17.05 7.93 8.16
N SER A 126 -18.17 7.22 8.16
CA SER A 126 -19.51 7.84 8.23
C SER A 126 -19.88 8.44 9.59
N VAL A 127 -19.16 8.09 10.67
CA VAL A 127 -19.47 8.51 12.04
C VAL A 127 -18.57 9.67 12.51
N LEU A 128 -17.49 9.96 11.77
CA LEU A 128 -16.57 11.08 11.99
C LEU A 128 -16.91 12.27 11.10
#